data_AF-A0AAX1L721-F1
#
_entry.id   AF-A0AAX1L721-F1
#
_cell.length_a   1.000
_cell.length_b   1.000
_cell.length_c   1.000
_cell.angle_alpha   90.00
_cell.angle_beta   90.00
_cell.angle_gamma   90.00
#
_symmetry.space_group_name_H-M   'P 1'
#
loop_
_entity.id
_entity.type
_entity.pdbx_description
1 polymer ?
#
loop_
_entity_poly.entity_id
_entity_poly.type
_entity_poly.pdbx_seq_one_letter_code
_entity_poly.pdbx_strand_id
1 'polypeptide(L)'
;MATDEPASYGTPFSQRPSVVFPTVVVTICCIVLSLWLKVPGLILSTFILLGTFFLVNQDQKSTERDALIMSIRLSSEDIENTLEQYSTFLNGTDTDALADRTLHRPELANQDSEDPDIEAFHYTARNCERFLNRLDAKVGAETSLDELRRILTATDERAAQLEEQWRAARRAALRLGTTSSFTESSPSSDPLTAWNKAGINTSGGGSWNQKWFRRKPKRAD
;
A
#
# COMPACT_ATOMS: atom_id res chain seq x y z
N MET A 1 -15.77 36.51 -11.20
CA MET A 1 -16.97 35.68 -11.42
C MET A 1 -16.63 34.77 -12.60
N ALA A 2 -15.94 33.68 -12.29
CA ALA A 2 -15.38 32.77 -13.28
C ALA A 2 -16.52 31.89 -13.83
N THR A 3 -16.58 31.81 -15.15
CA THR A 3 -17.48 30.92 -15.89
C THR A 3 -16.91 29.52 -15.83
N ASP A 4 -17.61 28.60 -15.18
CA ASP A 4 -17.31 27.18 -15.20
C ASP A 4 -17.44 26.65 -16.63
N GLU A 5 -16.31 26.23 -17.21
CA GLU A 5 -16.28 25.38 -18.38
C GLU A 5 -16.71 23.96 -17.99
N PRO A 6 -17.68 23.34 -18.68
CA PRO A 6 -17.91 21.91 -18.49
C PRO A 6 -16.77 21.13 -19.13
N ALA A 7 -15.97 20.50 -18.28
CA ALA A 7 -14.95 19.53 -18.65
C ALA A 7 -15.52 18.51 -19.66
N SER A 8 -15.05 18.61 -20.90
CA SER A 8 -15.17 17.59 -21.93
C SER A 8 -14.39 16.36 -21.47
N TYR A 9 -15.03 15.48 -20.72
CA TYR A 9 -14.49 14.17 -20.39
C TYR A 9 -14.49 13.32 -21.66
N GLY A 10 -13.27 12.98 -22.10
CA GLY A 10 -13.00 12.24 -23.30
C GLY A 10 -13.78 10.93 -23.38
N THR A 11 -14.41 10.73 -24.53
CA THR A 11 -14.70 9.39 -25.03
C THR A 11 -13.40 8.76 -25.48
N PRO A 12 -13.04 7.59 -24.90
CA PRO A 12 -12.70 6.50 -25.77
C PRO A 12 -13.28 5.21 -25.21
N PHE A 13 -14.61 5.07 -25.26
CA PHE A 13 -15.14 3.72 -25.42
C PHE A 13 -14.75 3.29 -26.83
N SER A 14 -13.60 2.59 -26.91
CA SER A 14 -13.21 1.81 -28.07
C SER A 14 -14.40 0.96 -28.47
N GLN A 15 -15.17 1.48 -29.42
CA GLN A 15 -16.26 0.80 -30.08
C GLN A 15 -15.56 -0.27 -30.91
N ARG A 16 -15.27 -1.43 -30.30
CA ARG A 16 -14.83 -2.63 -31.02
C ARG A 16 -15.82 -2.77 -32.18
N PRO A 17 -15.37 -2.79 -33.45
CA PRO A 17 -16.27 -3.13 -34.53
C PRO A 17 -16.85 -4.49 -34.18
N SER A 18 -18.16 -4.51 -33.91
CA SER A 18 -18.85 -5.67 -33.38
C SER A 18 -18.67 -6.81 -34.37
N VAL A 19 -17.81 -7.79 -34.04
CA VAL A 19 -17.54 -8.99 -34.85
C VAL A 19 -18.82 -9.76 -35.21
N VAL A 20 -19.91 -9.47 -34.50
CA VAL A 20 -21.27 -9.92 -34.79
C VAL A 20 -21.69 -9.64 -36.24
N PHE A 21 -21.35 -8.47 -36.80
CA PHE A 21 -21.75 -8.11 -38.17
C PHE A 21 -21.11 -9.01 -39.24
N PRO A 22 -19.78 -9.19 -39.30
CA PRO A 22 -19.17 -10.12 -40.25
C PRO A 22 -19.59 -11.58 -40.02
N THR A 23 -19.77 -12.02 -38.77
CA THR A 23 -20.23 -13.40 -38.49
C THR A 23 -21.64 -13.64 -39.04
N VAL A 24 -22.57 -12.70 -38.86
CA VAL A 24 -23.95 -12.82 -39.39
C VAL A 24 -23.95 -12.89 -40.92
N VAL A 25 -23.14 -12.08 -41.59
CA VAL A 25 -23.02 -12.09 -43.06
C VAL A 25 -22.48 -13.44 -43.56
N VAL A 26 -21.46 -14.00 -42.91
CA VAL A 26 -20.90 -15.32 -43.24
C VAL A 26 -21.95 -16.42 -43.07
N THR A 27 -22.72 -16.39 -41.98
CA THR A 27 -23.77 -17.39 -41.71
C THR A 27 -24.90 -17.32 -42.76
N ILE A 28 -25.35 -16.11 -43.13
CA ILE A 28 -26.37 -15.93 -44.18
C ILE A 28 -25.85 -16.42 -45.53
N CYS A 29 -24.60 -16.11 -45.88
CA CYS A 29 -23.96 -16.56 -47.11
C CYS A 29 -23.89 -18.10 -47.18
N CYS A 30 -23.56 -18.75 -46.06
CA CYS A 30 -23.52 -20.22 -45.94
C CYS A 30 -24.90 -20.88 -46.14
N ILE A 31 -25.97 -20.27 -45.62
CA ILE A 31 -27.35 -20.76 -45.80
C ILE A 31 -27.78 -20.64 -47.27
N VAL A 32 -27.50 -19.50 -47.91
CA VAL A 32 -27.83 -19.27 -49.33
C VAL A 32 -27.09 -20.26 -50.24
N LEU A 33 -25.80 -20.52 -50.00
CA LEU A 33 -25.00 -21.50 -50.75
C LEU A 33 -25.49 -22.95 -50.55
N SER A 34 -25.91 -23.30 -49.34
CA SER A 34 -26.42 -24.63 -49.03
C SER A 34 -27.76 -24.92 -49.72
N LEU A 35 -28.63 -23.91 -49.83
CA LEU A 35 -29.94 -24.04 -50.51
C LEU A 35 -29.80 -24.13 -52.04
N TRP A 36 -28.82 -23.46 -52.63
CA TRP A 36 -28.63 -23.44 -54.09
C TRP A 36 -27.82 -24.62 -54.65
N LEU A 37 -26.82 -25.14 -53.92
CA LEU A 37 -25.86 -26.13 -54.46
C LEU A 37 -26.07 -27.58 -53.94
N LYS A 38 -27.11 -27.83 -53.15
CA LYS A 38 -27.52 -29.14 -52.58
C LYS A 38 -26.49 -29.84 -51.67
N VAL A 39 -25.41 -30.41 -52.21
CA VAL A 39 -24.44 -31.28 -51.47
C VAL A 39 -23.08 -30.61 -51.30
N PRO A 40 -22.42 -30.10 -52.34
CA PRO A 40 -21.14 -29.38 -52.19
C PRO A 40 -21.25 -28.12 -51.31
N GLY A 41 -22.38 -27.39 -51.37
CA GLY A 41 -22.60 -26.20 -50.56
C GLY A 41 -22.69 -26.48 -49.05
N LEU A 42 -23.25 -27.64 -48.68
CA LEU A 42 -23.37 -28.07 -47.28
C LEU A 42 -21.99 -28.36 -46.67
N ILE A 43 -21.11 -29.01 -47.43
CA ILE A 43 -19.74 -29.32 -46.98
C ILE A 43 -18.94 -28.03 -46.77
N LEU A 44 -19.03 -27.09 -47.73
CA LEU A 44 -18.32 -25.81 -47.66
C LEU A 44 -18.81 -24.95 -46.48
N SER A 45 -20.13 -24.84 -46.30
CA SER A 45 -20.78 -24.14 -45.18
C SER A 45 -20.30 -24.69 -43.83
N THR A 46 -20.25 -26.02 -43.69
CA THR A 46 -19.80 -26.68 -42.47
C THR A 46 -18.34 -26.35 -42.15
N PHE A 47 -17.45 -26.35 -43.16
CA PHE A 47 -16.05 -25.98 -42.99
C PHE A 47 -15.86 -24.51 -42.60
N ILE A 48 -16.62 -23.61 -43.21
CA ILE A 48 -16.57 -22.18 -42.89
C ILE A 48 -17.05 -21.94 -41.45
N LEU A 49 -18.15 -22.58 -41.05
CA LEU A 49 -18.70 -22.44 -39.71
C LEU A 49 -17.76 -23.01 -38.66
N LEU A 50 -17.15 -24.17 -38.92
CA LEU A 50 -16.14 -24.76 -38.05
C LEU A 50 -14.88 -23.87 -37.96
N GLY A 51 -14.41 -23.33 -39.08
CA GLY A 51 -13.26 -22.42 -39.11
C GLY A 51 -13.52 -21.13 -38.33
N THR A 52 -14.69 -20.53 -38.53
CA THR A 52 -15.10 -19.30 -37.84
C THR A 52 -15.26 -19.56 -36.34
N PHE A 53 -15.87 -20.69 -35.96
CA PHE A 53 -16.01 -21.12 -34.57
C PHE A 53 -14.65 -21.31 -33.90
N PHE A 54 -13.69 -21.93 -34.60
CA PHE A 54 -12.35 -22.15 -34.08
C PHE A 54 -11.57 -20.85 -33.88
N LEU A 55 -11.64 -19.93 -34.87
CA LEU A 55 -10.99 -18.63 -34.81
C LEU A 55 -11.56 -17.78 -33.67
N VAL A 56 -12.88 -17.69 -33.53
CA VAL A 56 -13.52 -16.94 -32.44
C VAL A 56 -13.12 -17.52 -31.09
N ASN A 57 -13.10 -18.85 -30.93
CA ASN A 57 -12.69 -19.46 -29.65
C ASN A 57 -11.20 -19.24 -29.32
N GLN A 58 -10.31 -19.16 -30.31
CA GLN A 58 -8.91 -18.82 -30.06
C GLN A 58 -8.75 -17.35 -29.65
N ASP A 59 -9.44 -16.43 -30.32
CA ASP A 59 -9.40 -15.00 -29.99
C ASP A 59 -9.97 -14.69 -28.59
N GLN A 60 -10.99 -15.44 -28.15
CA GLN A 60 -11.53 -15.27 -26.79
C GLN A 60 -10.50 -15.71 -25.73
N LYS A 61 -9.78 -16.81 -25.97
CA LYS A 61 -8.74 -17.31 -25.04
C LYS A 61 -7.53 -16.38 -24.97
N SER A 62 -7.11 -15.81 -26.10
CA SER A 62 -6.01 -14.82 -26.11
C SER A 62 -6.44 -13.51 -25.43
N THR A 63 -7.65 -13.02 -25.72
CA THR A 63 -8.18 -11.81 -25.08
C THR A 63 -8.31 -11.96 -23.56
N GLU A 64 -8.81 -13.10 -23.08
CA GLU A 64 -8.93 -13.36 -21.64
C GLU A 64 -7.56 -13.46 -20.97
N ARG A 65 -6.59 -14.08 -21.65
CA ARG A 65 -5.20 -14.15 -21.17
C ARG A 65 -4.59 -12.76 -21.02
N ASP A 66 -4.72 -11.91 -22.04
CA ASP A 66 -4.18 -10.56 -22.03
C ASP A 66 -4.83 -9.70 -20.94
N ALA A 67 -6.14 -9.88 -20.70
CA ALA A 67 -6.85 -9.23 -19.61
C ALA A 67 -6.32 -9.66 -18.23
N LEU A 68 -6.05 -10.95 -18.03
CA LEU A 68 -5.46 -11.46 -16.78
C LEU A 68 -4.05 -10.93 -16.55
N ILE A 69 -3.20 -10.90 -17.59
CA ILE A 69 -1.85 -10.34 -17.51
C ILE A 69 -1.91 -8.86 -17.12
N MET A 70 -2.83 -8.10 -17.72
CA MET A 70 -3.04 -6.70 -17.35
C MET A 70 -3.48 -6.55 -15.90
N SER A 71 -4.40 -7.41 -15.43
CA SER A 71 -4.85 -7.41 -14.03
C SER A 71 -3.72 -7.74 -13.05
N ILE A 72 -2.86 -8.71 -13.39
CA ILE A 72 -1.69 -9.06 -12.57
C ILE A 72 -0.75 -7.86 -12.49
N ARG A 73 -0.52 -7.18 -13.62
CA ARG A 73 0.34 -6.00 -13.67
C ARG A 73 -0.19 -4.86 -12.81
N LEU A 74 -1.50 -4.61 -12.85
CA LEU A 74 -2.13 -3.60 -12.01
C LEU A 74 -1.97 -3.95 -10.51
N SER A 75 -2.22 -5.20 -10.14
CA SER A 75 -2.05 -5.67 -8.75
C SER A 75 -0.59 -5.64 -8.29
N SER A 76 0.38 -5.89 -9.18
CA SER A 76 1.79 -5.73 -8.84
C SER A 76 2.19 -4.26 -8.64
N GLU A 77 1.55 -3.34 -9.36
CA GLU A 77 1.77 -1.89 -9.19
C GLU A 77 1.35 -1.42 -7.78
N ASP A 78 0.30 -2.02 -7.20
CA ASP A 78 -0.08 -1.75 -5.81
C ASP A 78 1.01 -2.16 -4.80
N ILE A 79 1.69 -3.29 -5.07
CA ILE A 79 2.85 -3.73 -4.27
C ILE A 79 4.01 -2.74 -4.43
N GLU A 80 4.32 -2.36 -5.68
CA GLU A 80 5.40 -1.41 -5.99
C GLU A 80 5.16 -0.04 -5.33
N ASN A 81 3.94 0.48 -5.39
CA ASN A 81 3.57 1.75 -4.77
C ASN A 81 3.79 1.72 -3.24
N THR A 82 3.41 0.61 -2.58
CA THR A 82 3.65 0.48 -1.13
C THR A 82 5.14 0.43 -0.79
N LEU A 83 5.94 -0.27 -1.60
CA LEU A 83 7.40 -0.30 -1.45
C LEU A 83 8.04 1.06 -1.75
N GLU A 84 7.51 1.82 -2.71
CA GLU A 84 7.96 3.17 -3.04
C GLU A 84 7.65 4.16 -1.90
N GLN A 85 6.47 4.06 -1.27
CA GLN A 85 6.15 4.85 -0.08
C GLN A 85 7.15 4.56 1.05
N TYR A 86 7.52 3.29 1.24
CA TYR A 86 8.52 2.91 2.23
C TYR A 86 9.92 3.41 1.87
N SER A 87 10.32 3.30 0.60
CA SER A 87 11.62 3.80 0.14
C SER A 87 11.71 5.33 0.24
N THR A 88 10.62 6.04 -0.03
CA THR A 88 10.47 7.48 0.15
C THR A 88 10.53 7.86 1.62
N PHE A 89 9.93 7.08 2.51
CA PHE A 89 10.08 7.29 3.96
C PHE A 89 11.54 7.16 4.42
N LEU A 90 12.29 6.19 3.89
CA LEU A 90 13.69 5.97 4.26
C LEU A 90 14.64 7.00 3.65
N ASN A 91 14.48 7.31 2.36
CA ASN A 91 15.46 8.06 1.56
C ASN A 91 14.99 9.45 1.14
N GLY A 92 13.72 9.79 1.41
CA GLY A 92 13.12 11.06 1.03
C GLY A 92 13.87 12.24 1.65
N THR A 93 14.17 13.23 0.83
CA THR A 93 14.85 14.47 1.23
C THR A 93 13.89 15.58 1.63
N ASP A 94 12.59 15.33 1.54
CA ASP A 94 11.55 16.30 1.89
C ASP A 94 11.52 16.54 3.40
N THR A 95 11.17 17.77 3.80
CA THR A 95 11.10 18.17 5.21
C THR A 95 10.14 17.30 6.01
N ASP A 96 9.04 16.89 5.39
CA ASP A 96 8.01 16.06 6.02
C ASP A 96 8.49 14.62 6.21
N ALA A 97 9.18 14.04 5.21
CA ALA A 97 9.77 12.71 5.32
C ALA A 97 10.89 12.69 6.38
N LEU A 98 11.71 13.75 6.43
CA LEU A 98 12.76 13.89 7.43
C LEU A 98 12.18 14.01 8.85
N ALA A 99 11.13 14.81 9.03
CA ALA A 99 10.41 14.93 10.31
C ALA A 99 9.75 13.60 10.70
N ASP A 100 9.12 12.90 9.76
CA ASP A 100 8.49 11.60 10.03
C ASP A 100 9.53 10.55 10.46
N ARG A 101 10.70 10.51 9.81
CA ARG A 101 11.78 9.56 10.15
C ARG A 101 12.51 9.90 11.45
N THR A 102 12.58 11.17 11.84
CA THR A 102 13.37 11.60 13.01
C THR A 102 12.54 11.87 14.26
N LEU A 103 11.38 12.51 14.11
CA LEU A 103 10.54 12.97 15.22
C LEU A 103 9.34 12.07 15.49
N HIS A 104 8.70 11.52 14.45
CA HIS A 104 7.43 10.81 14.62
C HIS A 104 7.55 9.28 14.63
N ARG A 105 8.42 8.70 13.80
CA ARG A 105 8.49 7.25 13.57
C ARG A 105 9.94 6.74 13.39
N PRO A 106 10.89 7.03 14.30
CA PRO A 106 12.28 6.60 14.14
C PRO A 106 12.45 5.07 14.11
N GLU A 107 11.63 4.34 14.86
CA GLU A 107 11.71 2.87 14.94
C GLU A 107 11.36 2.17 13.62
N LEU A 108 10.61 2.81 12.72
CA LEU A 108 10.27 2.23 11.40
C LEU A 108 11.47 2.21 10.44
N ALA A 109 12.50 3.01 10.72
CA ALA A 109 13.76 2.99 9.97
C ALA A 109 14.77 1.99 10.55
N ASN A 110 14.51 1.45 11.75
CA ASN A 110 15.37 0.48 12.41
C ASN A 110 15.06 -0.93 11.91
N GLN A 111 15.99 -1.54 11.17
CA GLN A 111 15.81 -2.89 10.62
C GLN A 111 15.82 -4.00 11.69
N ASP A 112 16.34 -3.71 12.87
CA ASP A 112 16.43 -4.64 14.01
C ASP A 112 15.44 -4.26 15.13
N SER A 113 14.30 -3.65 14.77
CA SER A 113 13.25 -3.30 15.74
C SER A 113 12.69 -4.55 16.43
N GLU A 114 12.53 -4.49 17.75
CA GLU A 114 11.93 -5.57 18.56
C GLU A 114 10.39 -5.57 18.52
N ASP A 115 9.76 -4.59 17.86
CA ASP A 115 8.31 -4.54 17.71
C ASP A 115 7.84 -5.52 16.62
N PRO A 116 6.91 -6.45 16.94
CA PRO A 116 6.52 -7.51 16.02
C PRO A 116 5.79 -6.99 14.77
N ASP A 117 5.11 -5.84 14.84
CA ASP A 117 4.42 -5.25 13.69
C ASP A 117 5.44 -4.68 12.68
N ILE A 118 6.52 -4.06 13.17
CA ILE A 118 7.60 -3.47 12.36
C ILE A 118 8.47 -4.57 11.76
N GLU A 119 8.86 -5.56 12.55
CA GLU A 119 9.63 -6.72 12.11
C GLU A 119 8.88 -7.48 10.99
N ALA A 120 7.59 -7.78 11.21
CA ALA A 120 6.76 -8.47 10.22
C ALA A 120 6.70 -7.71 8.88
N PHE A 121 6.53 -6.39 8.93
CA PHE A 121 6.52 -5.55 7.73
C PHE A 121 7.85 -5.66 6.97
N HIS A 122 9.01 -5.56 7.63
CA HIS A 122 10.31 -5.68 6.96
C HIS A 122 10.53 -7.05 6.32
N TYR A 123 10.03 -8.12 6.93
CA TYR A 123 10.07 -9.45 6.33
C TYR A 123 9.18 -9.53 5.09
N THR A 124 7.95 -9.03 5.18
CA THR A 124 7.00 -9.05 4.06
C THR A 124 7.46 -8.17 2.91
N ALA A 125 7.98 -6.98 3.18
CA ALA A 125 8.55 -6.10 2.16
C ALA A 125 9.66 -6.79 1.36
N ARG A 126 10.65 -7.40 2.04
CA ARG A 126 11.74 -8.17 1.39
C ARG A 126 11.23 -9.37 0.60
N ASN A 127 10.17 -10.03 1.07
CA ASN A 127 9.54 -11.14 0.36
C ASN A 127 8.80 -10.67 -0.89
N CYS A 128 8.11 -9.52 -0.83
CA CYS A 128 7.42 -8.90 -1.95
C CYS A 128 8.39 -8.43 -3.03
N GLU A 129 9.52 -7.80 -2.68
CA GLU A 129 10.58 -7.46 -3.65
C GLU A 129 11.08 -8.68 -4.44
N ARG A 130 11.36 -9.78 -3.73
CA ARG A 130 11.77 -11.05 -4.37
C ARG A 130 10.66 -11.69 -5.19
N PHE A 131 9.40 -11.41 -4.87
CA PHE A 131 8.27 -11.90 -5.62
C PHE A 131 8.13 -11.13 -6.94
N LEU A 132 8.15 -9.79 -6.89
CA LEU A 132 8.11 -8.91 -8.06
C LEU A 132 9.23 -9.23 -9.05
N ASN A 133 10.46 -9.37 -8.57
CA ASN A 133 11.61 -9.75 -9.41
C ASN A 133 11.44 -11.08 -10.17
N ARG A 134 10.53 -11.96 -9.72
CA ARG A 134 10.25 -13.26 -10.35
C ARG A 134 8.88 -13.30 -11.04
N LEU A 135 8.06 -12.28 -10.86
CA LEU A 135 6.68 -12.26 -11.34
C LEU A 135 6.64 -12.21 -12.86
N ASP A 136 7.39 -11.31 -13.48
CA ASP A 136 7.44 -11.18 -14.95
C ASP A 136 7.87 -12.48 -15.64
N ALA A 137 8.91 -13.13 -15.11
CA ALA A 137 9.38 -14.41 -15.63
C ALA A 137 8.33 -15.52 -15.50
N LYS A 138 7.57 -15.54 -14.38
CA LYS A 138 6.48 -16.50 -14.18
C LYS A 138 5.30 -16.22 -15.10
N VAL A 139 4.84 -14.98 -15.18
CA VAL A 139 3.73 -14.58 -16.05
C VAL A 139 4.04 -14.86 -17.53
N GLY A 140 5.29 -14.66 -17.94
CA GLY A 140 5.75 -14.97 -19.30
C GLY A 140 5.88 -16.48 -19.58
N ALA A 141 6.20 -17.29 -18.57
CA ALA A 141 6.36 -18.74 -18.73
C ALA A 141 5.01 -19.50 -18.71
N GLU A 142 4.02 -19.02 -17.94
CA GLU A 142 2.74 -19.71 -17.81
C GLU A 142 1.85 -19.53 -19.05
N THR A 143 1.28 -20.65 -19.51
CA THR A 143 0.43 -20.70 -20.71
C THR A 143 -1.04 -20.98 -20.36
N SER A 144 -1.34 -21.50 -19.16
CA SER A 144 -2.71 -21.79 -18.73
C SER A 144 -3.40 -20.58 -18.10
N LEU A 145 -4.68 -20.38 -18.45
CA LEU A 145 -5.54 -19.36 -17.82
C LEU A 145 -5.70 -19.60 -16.31
N ASP A 146 -5.77 -20.85 -15.88
CA ASP A 146 -5.94 -21.18 -14.46
C ASP A 146 -4.67 -20.88 -13.64
N GLU A 147 -3.49 -21.04 -14.24
CA GLU A 147 -2.21 -20.67 -13.61
C GLU A 147 -2.10 -19.15 -13.47
N LEU A 148 -2.45 -18.39 -14.51
CA LEU A 148 -2.49 -16.93 -14.45
C LEU A 148 -3.47 -16.43 -13.39
N ARG A 149 -4.65 -17.04 -13.27
CA ARG A 149 -5.60 -16.70 -12.19
C ARG A 149 -5.03 -16.97 -10.80
N ARG A 150 -4.32 -18.08 -10.61
CA ARG A 150 -3.64 -18.39 -9.34
C ARG A 150 -2.55 -17.36 -9.03
N ILE A 151 -1.78 -16.95 -10.04
CA ILE A 151 -0.78 -15.89 -9.89
C ILE A 151 -1.47 -14.58 -9.48
N LEU A 152 -2.56 -14.19 -10.17
CA LEU A 152 -3.33 -12.99 -9.83
C LEU A 152 -3.80 -13.01 -8.37
N THR A 153 -4.46 -14.09 -7.93
CA THR A 153 -4.91 -14.21 -6.54
C THR A 153 -3.75 -14.13 -5.54
N ALA A 154 -2.62 -14.74 -5.84
CA ALA A 154 -1.44 -14.66 -4.98
C ALA A 154 -0.82 -13.26 -4.96
N THR A 155 -0.86 -12.51 -6.07
CA THR A 155 -0.43 -11.10 -6.13
C THR A 155 -1.37 -10.22 -5.31
N ASP A 156 -2.69 -10.37 -5.47
CA ASP A 156 -3.70 -9.61 -4.72
C ASP A 156 -3.57 -9.83 -3.21
N GLU A 157 -3.39 -11.09 -2.78
CA GLU A 157 -3.20 -11.43 -1.37
C GLU A 157 -1.93 -10.79 -0.81
N ARG A 158 -0.84 -10.80 -1.58
CA ARG A 158 0.44 -10.19 -1.18
C ARG A 158 0.35 -8.66 -1.11
N ALA A 159 -0.36 -8.04 -2.05
CA ALA A 159 -0.61 -6.60 -2.05
C ALA A 159 -1.38 -6.19 -0.79
N ALA A 160 -2.52 -6.85 -0.52
CA ALA A 160 -3.32 -6.58 0.66
C ALA A 160 -2.55 -6.83 1.98
N GLN A 161 -1.77 -7.90 2.05
CA GLN A 161 -0.96 -8.23 3.22
C GLN A 161 0.12 -7.17 3.47
N LEU A 162 0.84 -6.75 2.42
CA LEU A 162 1.89 -5.74 2.54
C LEU A 162 1.32 -4.40 2.98
N GLU A 163 0.20 -3.99 2.39
CA GLU A 163 -0.45 -2.72 2.72
C GLU A 163 -0.96 -2.72 4.18
N GLU A 164 -1.58 -3.80 4.65
CA GLU A 164 -2.04 -3.88 6.03
C GLU A 164 -0.86 -3.84 7.02
N GLN A 165 0.21 -4.57 6.73
CA GLN A 165 1.41 -4.55 7.57
C GLN A 165 2.11 -3.19 7.54
N TRP A 166 2.10 -2.48 6.40
CA TRP A 166 2.61 -1.12 6.31
C TRP A 166 1.85 -0.17 7.25
N ARG A 167 0.51 -0.23 7.24
CA ARG A 167 -0.33 0.57 8.15
C ARG A 167 -0.13 0.16 9.61
N ALA A 168 0.01 -1.14 9.90
CA ALA A 168 0.27 -1.63 11.25
C ALA A 168 1.62 -1.12 11.78
N ALA A 169 2.70 -1.27 11.00
CA ALA A 169 4.04 -0.81 11.35
C ALA A 169 4.09 0.71 11.56
N ARG A 170 3.42 1.51 10.72
CA ARG A 170 3.34 2.97 10.92
C ARG A 170 2.61 3.35 12.20
N ARG A 171 1.55 2.63 12.56
CA ARG A 171 0.84 2.83 13.84
C ARG A 171 1.74 2.45 15.02
N ALA A 172 2.45 1.32 14.94
CA ALA A 172 3.37 0.87 15.95
C ALA A 172 4.52 1.86 16.18
N ALA A 173 5.18 2.29 15.12
CA ALA A 173 6.27 3.26 15.18
C ALA A 173 5.83 4.60 15.78
N LEU A 174 4.60 5.06 15.51
CA LEU A 174 4.05 6.27 16.12
C LEU A 174 3.82 6.12 17.64
N ARG A 175 3.34 4.96 18.09
CA ARG A 175 3.18 4.67 19.54
C ARG A 175 4.53 4.71 20.25
N LEU A 176 5.56 4.13 19.63
CA LEU A 176 6.92 4.11 20.17
C LEU A 176 7.54 5.51 20.21
N GLY A 177 7.43 6.28 19.13
CA GLY A 177 7.92 7.68 19.07
C GLY A 177 7.24 8.62 20.08
N THR A 178 5.95 8.40 20.38
CA THR A 178 5.23 9.18 21.40
C THR A 178 5.64 8.79 22.83
N THR A 179 5.95 7.52 23.05
CA THR A 179 6.33 7.00 24.37
C THR A 179 7.76 7.39 24.74
N SER A 180 8.69 7.35 23.77
CA SER A 180 10.09 7.78 23.98
C SER A 180 10.19 9.28 24.29
N SER A 181 9.46 10.12 23.55
CA SER A 181 9.42 11.57 23.81
C SER A 181 8.78 11.92 25.17
N PHE A 182 7.78 11.17 25.63
CA PHE A 182 7.22 11.32 26.97
C PHE A 182 8.20 10.85 28.07
N THR A 183 8.96 9.79 27.81
CA THR A 183 9.93 9.25 28.78
C THR A 183 11.11 10.18 28.98
N GLU A 184 11.59 10.85 27.92
CA GLU A 184 12.66 11.84 28.00
C GLU A 184 12.23 13.14 28.70
N SER A 185 10.93 13.47 28.64
CA SER A 185 10.33 14.58 29.39
C SER A 185 9.88 14.22 30.81
N SER A 186 10.05 12.96 31.22
CA SER A 186 9.95 12.57 32.62
C SER A 186 11.25 12.98 33.33
N PRO A 187 11.23 13.91 34.30
CA PRO A 187 12.44 14.32 35.00
C PRO A 187 12.91 13.17 35.88
N SER A 188 13.78 12.33 35.32
CA SER A 188 14.42 11.19 36.01
C SER A 188 15.52 11.62 37.00
N SER A 189 15.65 12.91 37.27
CA SER A 189 16.16 13.34 38.57
C SER A 189 14.95 13.54 39.48
N ASP A 190 14.78 12.61 40.42
CA ASP A 190 14.15 12.91 41.70
C ASP A 190 14.51 14.36 42.07
N PRO A 191 13.55 15.31 42.12
CA PRO A 191 13.85 16.75 42.15
C PRO A 191 14.74 17.08 43.34
N LEU A 192 14.66 16.28 44.40
CA LEU A 192 15.51 16.35 45.57
C LEU A 192 16.98 16.05 45.27
N THR A 193 17.30 15.14 44.36
CA THR A 193 18.69 14.84 43.97
C THR A 193 19.30 15.93 43.10
N ALA A 194 18.50 16.56 42.22
CA ALA A 194 18.94 17.72 41.43
C ALA A 194 19.20 18.96 42.32
N TRP A 195 18.34 19.21 43.31
CA TRP A 195 18.52 20.28 44.30
C TRP A 195 19.73 20.06 45.22
N ASN A 196 19.99 18.82 45.63
CA ASN A 196 21.14 18.48 46.48
C ASN A 196 22.47 18.63 45.72
N LYS A 197 22.50 18.29 44.42
CA LYS A 197 23.67 18.47 43.55
C LYS A 197 23.97 19.94 43.23
N ALA A 198 22.96 20.81 43.29
CA ALA A 198 23.09 22.27 43.14
C ALA A 198 23.68 22.98 44.38
N GLY A 199 24.10 22.23 45.41
CA GLY A 199 24.79 22.80 46.57
C GLY A 199 23.88 23.53 47.56
N ILE A 200 22.57 23.32 47.50
CA ILE A 200 21.62 23.88 48.47
C ILE A 200 21.54 22.92 49.66
N ASN A 201 22.48 23.08 50.58
CA ASN A 201 22.51 22.46 51.89
C ASN A 201 21.32 22.94 52.75
N THR A 202 20.19 22.26 52.68
CA THR A 202 19.05 22.49 53.59
C THR A 202 19.31 22.04 55.03
N SER A 203 20.49 21.48 55.34
CA SER A 203 20.93 21.16 56.71
C SER A 203 21.39 22.38 57.52
N GLY A 204 21.41 23.58 56.91
CA GLY A 204 21.50 24.84 57.64
C GLY A 204 20.15 25.20 58.27
N GLY A 205 19.81 24.55 59.39
CA GLY A 205 18.73 24.96 60.29
C GLY A 205 18.97 26.37 60.82
N GLY A 206 18.65 27.37 60.00
CA GLY A 206 18.71 28.78 60.36
C GLY A 206 17.66 29.08 61.41
N SER A 207 18.11 29.12 62.65
CA SER A 207 17.42 29.72 63.80
C SER A 207 17.04 31.19 63.50
N TRP A 208 15.91 31.40 62.81
CA TRP A 208 15.39 32.73 62.48
C TRP A 208 14.16 33.13 63.30
N ASN A 209 13.80 32.38 64.35
CA ASN A 209 12.52 32.61 65.05
C ASN A 209 12.59 32.74 66.58
N GLN A 210 13.56 33.49 67.12
CA GLN A 210 13.55 33.86 68.55
C GLN A 210 13.79 35.35 68.88
N LYS A 211 13.98 36.24 67.91
CA LYS A 211 14.34 37.64 68.22
C LYS A 211 13.16 38.60 68.41
N TRP A 212 11.94 38.22 68.07
CA TRP A 212 10.79 39.15 68.03
C TRP A 212 9.81 39.04 69.21
N PHE A 213 9.96 38.09 70.12
CA PHE A 213 8.99 37.84 71.21
C PHE A 213 9.50 38.10 72.63
N ARG A 214 10.27 39.17 72.86
CA ARG A 214 10.50 39.70 74.22
C ARG A 214 10.40 41.23 74.28
N ARG A 215 9.17 41.74 74.22
CA ARG A 215 8.82 43.00 74.87
C ARG A 215 7.68 42.73 75.84
N LYS A 216 8.03 42.57 77.12
CA LYS A 216 7.07 42.60 78.23
C LYS A 216 6.48 44.02 78.32
N PRO A 217 5.17 44.21 78.48
CA PRO A 217 4.63 45.48 78.92
C PRO A 217 4.95 45.67 80.42
N LYS A 218 5.67 46.73 80.76
CA LYS A 218 5.72 47.25 82.14
C LYS A 218 4.33 47.83 82.42
N ARG A 219 3.62 47.27 83.40
CA ARG A 219 2.55 47.98 84.12
C ARG A 219 3.23 49.05 84.97
N ALA A 220 2.74 50.27 84.90
CA ALA A 220 3.00 51.31 85.89
C ALA A 220 1.64 51.66 86.50
N ASP A 221 1.59 51.56 87.81
CA ASP A 221 0.58 52.15 88.68
C ASP A 221 0.67 53.69 88.65
#